data_AF-A0A0K0DKI9-F1
#
_entry.id   AF-A0A0K0DKI9-F1
#
_cell.length_a   1.000
_cell.length_b   1.000
_cell.length_c   1.000
_cell.angle_alpha   90.00
_cell.angle_beta   90.00
_cell.angle_gamma   90.00
#
_symmetry.space_group_name_H-M   'P 1'
#
loop_
_entity.id
_entity.type
_entity.pdbx_description
1 polymer ?
#
loop_
_entity_poly.entity_id
_entity_poly.type
_entity_poly.pdbx_seq_one_letter_code
_entity_poly.pdbx_strand_id
1 'polypeptide(L)'
;MGTPSDEFISKLGSSAAMYVRSLPRQSGIPIEEIAPDANFLKDTENVRSHLTAEYARDLLSKMLVIDPDYRFSVEESLNHPYVKLWFRDDEVNAPQSENRYNEEIDSSDKQLNEWKGNKE
;
A
#
# COMPACT_ATOMS: atom_id res chain seq x y z
N MET A 1 -7.24 0.42 -12.49
CA MET A 1 -7.21 1.87 -12.17
C MET A 1 -7.19 2.78 -13.38
N GLY A 2 -6.66 2.36 -14.54
CA GLY A 2 -6.59 3.23 -15.71
C GLY A 2 -5.41 4.20 -15.65
N THR A 3 -5.31 5.08 -16.65
CA THR A 3 -4.23 6.08 -16.71
C THR A 3 -4.37 7.08 -15.56
N PRO A 4 -3.30 7.33 -14.78
CA PRO A 4 -3.35 8.26 -13.65
C PRO A 4 -3.54 9.72 -14.09
N SER A 5 -3.85 10.59 -13.13
CA SER A 5 -4.05 12.03 -13.38
C SER A 5 -2.76 12.72 -13.83
N ASP A 6 -2.88 13.81 -14.57
CA ASP A 6 -1.73 14.63 -14.97
C ASP A 6 -1.03 15.26 -13.75
N GLU A 7 -1.74 15.46 -12.64
CA GLU A 7 -1.18 15.88 -11.36
C GLU A 7 -0.16 14.86 -10.83
N PHE A 8 -0.54 13.58 -10.76
CA PHE A 8 0.36 12.50 -10.36
C PHE A 8 1.56 12.37 -11.32
N ILE A 9 1.30 12.39 -12.63
CA ILE A 9 2.35 12.25 -13.65
C ILE A 9 3.39 13.37 -13.53
N SER A 10 2.97 14.56 -13.11
CA SER A 10 3.87 15.71 -12.94
C SER A 10 4.77 15.60 -11.71
N LYS A 11 4.44 14.73 -10.74
CA LYS A 11 5.30 14.41 -9.59
C LYS A 11 6.45 13.45 -9.98
N LEU A 12 6.37 12.80 -11.14
CA LEU A 12 7.41 11.90 -11.64
C LEU A 12 8.59 12.67 -12.22
N GLY A 13 9.77 12.05 -12.25
CA GLY A 13 10.93 12.59 -12.95
C GLY A 13 10.66 12.80 -14.45
N SER A 14 11.28 13.81 -15.06
CA SER A 14 10.94 14.32 -16.40
C SER A 14 10.90 13.24 -17.50
N SER A 15 11.85 12.30 -17.49
CA SER A 15 11.88 11.19 -18.46
C SER A 15 10.72 10.21 -18.27
N ALA A 16 10.43 9.84 -17.02
CA ALA A 16 9.33 8.96 -16.68
C ALA A 16 7.97 9.61 -16.99
N ALA A 17 7.80 10.89 -16.68
CA ALA A 17 6.59 11.63 -16.99
C ALA A 17 6.32 11.69 -18.51
N MET A 18 7.36 11.95 -19.32
CA MET A 18 7.24 11.96 -20.78
C MET A 18 6.88 10.57 -21.33
N TYR A 19 7.50 9.52 -20.79
CA TYR A 19 7.19 8.14 -21.17
C TYR A 19 5.73 7.78 -20.84
N VAL A 20 5.27 8.04 -19.62
CA VAL A 20 3.89 7.74 -19.21
C VAL A 20 2.87 8.50 -20.07
N ARG A 21 3.14 9.76 -20.43
CA ARG A 21 2.26 10.54 -21.33
C ARG A 21 2.24 10.02 -22.77
N SER A 22 3.29 9.33 -23.20
CA SER A 22 3.35 8.75 -24.55
C SER A 22 2.53 7.46 -24.70
N LEU A 23 2.18 6.82 -23.58
CA LEU A 23 1.38 5.59 -23.58
C LEU A 23 -0.09 5.89 -23.91
N PRO A 24 -0.81 4.94 -24.57
CA PRO A 24 -2.24 5.07 -24.80
C PRO A 24 -3.01 5.24 -23.48
N ARG A 25 -3.97 6.17 -23.45
CA ARG A 25 -4.85 6.33 -22.29
C ARG A 25 -5.76 5.10 -22.13
N GLN A 26 -5.79 4.53 -20.94
CA GLN A 26 -6.64 3.41 -20.56
C GLN A 26 -7.69 3.89 -19.56
N SER A 27 -8.95 3.50 -19.77
CA SER A 27 -9.99 3.69 -18.77
C SER A 27 -9.77 2.76 -17.59
N GLY A 28 -10.10 3.24 -16.39
CA GLY A 28 -10.17 2.37 -15.22
C GLY A 28 -11.27 1.32 -15.38
N ILE A 29 -11.01 0.10 -14.93
CA ILE A 29 -12.02 -0.93 -14.74
C ILE A 29 -12.59 -0.84 -13.31
N PRO A 30 -13.89 -1.10 -13.11
CA PRO A 30 -14.51 -1.14 -11.78
C PRO A 30 -13.88 -2.20 -10.87
N ILE A 31 -13.92 -1.98 -9.56
CA ILE A 31 -13.32 -2.91 -8.58
C ILE A 31 -14.03 -4.26 -8.56
N GLU A 32 -15.31 -4.29 -8.94
CA GLU A 32 -16.14 -5.50 -9.07
C GLU A 32 -15.68 -6.38 -10.23
N GLU A 33 -15.10 -5.81 -11.28
CA GLU A 33 -14.51 -6.58 -12.37
C GLU A 33 -13.12 -7.12 -12.00
N ILE A 34 -12.36 -6.35 -11.21
CA ILE A 34 -11.05 -6.78 -10.69
C ILE A 34 -11.21 -7.92 -9.66
N ALA A 35 -12.18 -7.77 -8.76
CA ALA A 35 -12.46 -8.70 -7.67
C ALA A 35 -13.95 -9.08 -7.68
N PRO A 36 -14.37 -10.00 -8.58
CA PRO A 36 -15.76 -10.41 -8.71
C PRO A 36 -16.27 -11.20 -7.49
N ASP A 37 -17.59 -11.30 -7.33
CA ASP A 37 -18.24 -12.06 -6.24
C ASP A 37 -17.72 -13.50 -6.13
N ALA A 38 -17.36 -14.12 -7.26
CA ALA A 38 -16.83 -15.49 -7.30
C ALA A 38 -15.51 -15.65 -6.53
N ASN A 39 -14.78 -14.57 -6.27
CA ASN A 39 -13.53 -14.60 -5.50
C ASN A 39 -13.78 -14.57 -3.98
N PHE A 40 -15.03 -14.34 -3.55
CA PHE A 40 -15.40 -14.24 -2.14
C PHE A 40 -16.24 -15.44 -1.72
N LEU A 41 -15.88 -16.04 -0.59
CA LEU A 41 -16.60 -17.19 -0.02
C LEU A 41 -17.82 -16.69 0.76
N LYS A 42 -19.01 -16.82 0.17
CA LYS A 42 -20.28 -16.39 0.78
C LYS A 42 -20.53 -16.99 2.17
N ASP A 43 -20.09 -18.21 2.40
CA ASP A 43 -20.25 -18.91 3.68
C ASP A 43 -19.47 -18.27 4.83
N THR A 44 -18.46 -17.44 4.50
CA THR A 44 -17.64 -16.72 5.49
C THR A 44 -18.12 -15.30 5.76
N GLU A 45 -19.16 -14.84 5.07
CA GLU A 45 -19.65 -13.47 5.21
C GLU A 45 -20.35 -13.24 6.55
N ASN A 46 -20.04 -12.11 7.17
CA ASN A 46 -20.68 -11.65 8.39
C ASN A 46 -21.00 -10.16 8.29
N VAL A 47 -22.26 -9.86 8.02
CA VAL A 47 -22.77 -8.49 7.89
C VAL A 47 -22.66 -7.70 9.20
N ARG A 48 -22.83 -8.36 10.35
CA ARG A 48 -22.75 -7.68 11.66
C ARG A 48 -21.35 -7.17 11.98
N SER A 49 -20.33 -7.84 11.44
CA SER A 49 -18.92 -7.46 11.64
C SER A 49 -18.31 -6.82 10.40
N HIS A 50 -19.12 -6.41 9.41
CA HIS A 50 -18.67 -5.84 8.15
C HIS A 50 -17.68 -6.73 7.36
N LEU A 51 -17.65 -8.04 7.62
CA LEU A 51 -16.84 -9.01 6.87
C LEU A 51 -17.63 -9.51 5.67
N THR A 52 -17.74 -8.68 4.64
CA THR A 52 -18.47 -9.02 3.41
C THR A 52 -17.62 -8.68 2.20
N ALA A 53 -17.96 -9.25 1.03
CA ALA A 53 -17.29 -8.91 -0.22
C ALA A 53 -17.32 -7.41 -0.54
N GLU A 54 -18.40 -6.71 -0.17
CA GLU A 54 -18.56 -5.26 -0.37
C GLU A 54 -17.50 -4.47 0.39
N TYR A 55 -17.39 -4.67 1.72
CA TYR A 55 -16.39 -3.98 2.54
C TYR A 55 -14.96 -4.39 2.17
N ALA A 56 -14.74 -5.62 1.70
CA ALA A 56 -13.43 -6.05 1.21
C ALA A 56 -13.03 -5.30 -0.07
N ARG A 57 -13.94 -5.20 -1.05
CA ARG A 57 -13.71 -4.41 -2.28
C ARG A 57 -13.52 -2.94 -1.98
N ASP A 58 -14.32 -2.40 -1.06
CA ASP A 58 -14.21 -1.01 -0.65
C ASP A 58 -12.80 -0.70 -0.13
N LEU A 59 -12.27 -1.54 0.76
CA LEU A 59 -10.89 -1.44 1.23
C LEU A 59 -9.88 -1.54 0.08
N LEU A 60 -10.02 -2.54 -0.80
CA LEU A 60 -9.13 -2.73 -1.95
C LEU A 60 -9.14 -1.50 -2.88
N SER A 61 -10.30 -0.89 -3.11
CA SER A 61 -10.41 0.30 -3.96
C SER A 61 -9.62 1.49 -3.41
N LYS A 62 -9.56 1.62 -2.08
CA LYS A 62 -8.83 2.68 -1.38
C LYS A 62 -7.33 2.40 -1.20
N MET A 63 -6.94 1.12 -1.23
CA MET A 63 -5.53 0.71 -1.17
C MET A 63 -4.87 0.66 -2.55
N LEU A 64 -5.59 0.22 -3.59
CA LEU A 64 -5.06 0.06 -4.95
C LEU A 64 -5.02 1.36 -5.76
N VAL A 65 -4.79 2.50 -5.11
CA VAL A 65 -4.73 3.82 -5.74
C VAL A 65 -3.32 4.10 -6.26
N ILE A 66 -3.19 4.58 -7.50
CA ILE A 66 -1.89 4.84 -8.13
C ILE A 66 -1.15 5.98 -7.42
N ASP A 67 -1.81 7.11 -7.21
CA ASP A 67 -1.24 8.26 -6.53
C ASP A 67 -1.20 8.01 -5.02
N PRO A 68 -0.01 8.01 -4.39
CA PRO A 68 0.13 7.76 -2.95
C PRO A 68 -0.56 8.81 -2.08
N ASP A 69 -0.73 10.05 -2.56
CA ASP A 69 -1.34 11.12 -1.77
C ASP A 69 -2.84 10.90 -1.54
N TYR A 70 -3.48 10.10 -2.41
CA TYR A 70 -4.88 9.72 -2.30
C TYR A 70 -5.06 8.26 -1.84
N ARG A 71 -3.96 7.52 -1.63
CA ARG A 71 -4.00 6.14 -1.14
C ARG A 71 -4.20 6.14 0.36
N PHE A 72 -5.02 5.21 0.86
CA PHE A 72 -5.17 4.99 2.29
C PHE A 72 -3.82 4.79 2.98
N SER A 73 -3.62 5.55 4.06
CA SER A 73 -2.55 5.35 5.01
C SER A 73 -2.74 4.03 5.77
N VAL A 74 -1.68 3.62 6.48
CA VAL A 74 -1.73 2.44 7.35
C VAL A 74 -2.78 2.63 8.45
N GLU A 75 -2.83 3.80 9.07
CA GLU A 75 -3.78 4.11 10.14
C GLU A 75 -5.24 4.10 9.64
N GLU A 76 -5.51 4.69 8.47
CA GLU A 76 -6.84 4.63 7.85
C GLU A 76 -7.25 3.20 7.51
N SER A 77 -6.31 2.41 7.01
CA SER A 77 -6.54 0.99 6.68
C SER A 77 -6.88 0.16 7.91
N LEU A 78 -6.18 0.38 9.03
CA LEU A 78 -6.45 -0.28 10.31
C LEU A 78 -7.82 0.12 10.88
N ASN A 79 -8.25 1.35 10.64
CA ASN A 79 -9.56 1.86 11.07
C ASN A 79 -10.71 1.47 10.13
N HIS A 80 -10.42 0.87 8.97
CA HIS A 80 -11.44 0.46 8.03
C HIS A 80 -12.34 -0.65 8.63
N PRO A 81 -13.68 -0.61 8.47
CA PRO A 81 -14.60 -1.57 9.09
C PRO A 81 -14.24 -3.04 8.85
N TYR A 82 -13.69 -3.36 7.68
CA TYR A 82 -13.26 -4.71 7.31
C TYR A 82 -12.06 -5.23 8.15
N VAL A 83 -11.16 -4.37 8.60
CA VAL A 83 -9.95 -4.73 9.36
C VAL A 83 -10.13 -4.47 10.85
N LYS A 84 -10.87 -3.40 11.19
CA LYS A 84 -11.04 -2.88 12.56
C LYS A 84 -11.55 -3.90 13.56
N LEU A 85 -12.24 -4.95 13.12
CA LEU A 85 -12.66 -6.07 13.98
C LEU A 85 -11.47 -6.69 14.74
N TRP A 86 -10.30 -6.74 14.12
CA TRP A 86 -9.07 -7.30 14.67
C TRP A 86 -8.18 -6.24 15.33
N PHE A 87 -8.64 -4.99 15.41
CA PHE A 87 -7.84 -3.91 15.98
C PHE A 87 -7.61 -4.16 17.47
N ARG A 88 -6.34 -4.17 17.83
CA ARG A 88 -5.87 -4.31 19.21
C ARG A 88 -4.79 -3.28 19.45
N ASP A 89 -5.05 -2.36 20.38
CA ASP A 89 -4.15 -1.24 20.65
C ASP A 89 -2.76 -1.69 21.09
N ASP A 90 -2.69 -2.77 21.87
CA ASP A 90 -1.45 -3.41 22.32
C ASP A 90 -0.61 -4.01 21.19
N GLU A 91 -1.26 -4.44 20.10
CA GLU A 91 -0.58 -4.99 18.92
C GLU A 91 -0.19 -3.88 17.93
N VAL A 92 -1.05 -2.90 17.71
CA VAL A 92 -0.84 -1.82 16.74
C VAL A 92 0.14 -0.78 17.24
N ASN A 93 -0.01 -0.35 18.50
CA ASN A 93 0.80 0.69 19.13
C ASN A 93 1.88 0.09 20.05
N ALA A 94 2.31 -1.13 19.74
CA ALA A 94 3.40 -1.78 20.44
C ALA A 94 4.68 -0.91 20.42
N PRO A 95 5.50 -0.95 21.49
CA PRO A 95 6.73 -0.19 21.55
C PRO A 95 7.66 -0.59 20.40
N GLN A 96 8.29 0.41 19.79
CA GLN A 96 9.27 0.17 18.73
C GLN A 96 10.43 -0.68 19.25
N SER A 97 10.88 -1.62 18.44
CA SER A 97 12.07 -2.44 18.75
C SER A 97 13.29 -1.57 19.00
N GLU A 98 14.14 -1.99 19.94
CA GLU A 98 15.44 -1.35 20.20
C GLU A 98 16.42 -1.52 19.02
N ASN A 99 16.27 -2.60 18.24
CA ASN A 99 17.05 -2.86 17.04
C ASN A 99 16.48 -2.10 15.83
N ARG A 100 16.59 -0.77 15.87
CA ARG A 100 16.13 0.07 14.76
C ARG A 100 17.08 -0.01 13.59
N TYR A 101 16.50 0.06 12.40
CA TYR A 101 17.24 0.41 11.21
C TYR A 101 17.93 1.77 11.43
N ASN A 102 19.24 1.82 11.16
CA ASN A 102 20.01 3.05 11.21
C ASN A 102 20.38 3.46 9.79
N GLU A 103 19.67 4.47 9.27
CA GLU A 103 19.89 5.03 7.93
C GLU A 103 21.31 5.58 7.73
N GLU A 104 21.99 5.97 8.81
CA GLU A 104 23.41 6.40 8.76
C GLU A 104 24.34 5.26 8.31
N ILE A 105 23.98 4.01 8.59
CA ILE A 105 24.79 2.86 8.15
C ILE A 105 24.68 2.69 6.64
N ASP A 106 23.49 2.81 6.08
CA ASP A 106 23.26 2.60 4.65
C ASP A 106 23.70 3.79 3.81
N SER A 107 23.55 5.00 4.34
CA SER A 107 24.05 6.23 3.71
C SER A 107 25.56 6.39 3.85
N SER A 108 26.24 5.55 4.66
CA SER A 108 27.68 5.61 4.82
C SER A 108 28.45 5.00 3.65
N ASP A 109 29.30 5.81 3.00
CA ASP A 109 30.29 5.35 2.01
C ASP A 109 31.50 4.69 2.72
N LYS A 110 31.28 3.50 3.27
CA LYS A 110 32.33 2.67 3.87
C LYS A 110 33.10 1.91 2.80
N GLN A 111 34.41 1.76 2.99
CA GLN A 111 35.22 0.90 2.11
C GLN A 111 34.94 -0.59 2.37
N LEU A 112 35.21 -1.46 1.38
CA LEU A 112 34.93 -2.90 1.48
C LEU A 112 35.52 -3.55 2.76
N ASN A 113 36.70 -3.10 3.19
CA ASN A 113 37.35 -3.61 4.41
C ASN A 113 36.62 -3.20 5.69
N GLU A 114 35.96 -2.04 5.69
CA GLU A 114 35.17 -1.55 6.82
C GLU A 114 33.81 -2.28 6.89
N TRP A 115 33.22 -2.59 5.72
CA TRP A 115 32.02 -3.45 5.64
C TRP A 115 32.27 -4.89 6.07
N LYS A 116 33.45 -5.44 5.73
CA LYS A 116 33.83 -6.82 6.07
C LYS A 116 33.96 -7.04 7.58
N GLY A 117 34.25 -5.96 8.33
CA GLY A 117 34.62 -6.01 9.74
C GLY A 117 36.01 -6.66 9.94
N ASN A 118 36.80 -6.15 10.88
CA ASN A 118 37.98 -6.89 11.33
C ASN A 118 37.51 -8.16 12.04
N LYS A 119 37.90 -9.32 11.49
CA LYS A 119 37.84 -10.58 12.24
C LYS A 119 38.92 -10.51 13.32
N GLU A 120 38.52 -10.19 14.54
CA GLU A 120 39.24 -10.67 15.74
C GLU A 120 38.87 -12.13 16.01
#